data_AF-A0A9X3C9L6-F1
#
_entry.id   AF-A0A9X3C9L6-F1
#
_cell.length_a   1.000
_cell.length_b   1.000
_cell.length_c   1.000
_cell.angle_alpha   90.00
_cell.angle_beta   90.00
_cell.angle_gamma   90.00
#
_symmetry.space_group_name_H-M   'P 1'
#
loop_
_entity.id
_entity.type
_entity.pdbx_description
1 polymer ?
#
loop_
_entity_poly.entity_id
_entity_poly.type
_entity_poly.pdbx_seq_one_letter_code
_entity_poly.pdbx_strand_id
1 'polypeptide(L)'
;MKRNGKFLVAIASLALITACNKAEKKQIQENSNEPKKAVESNQFSKEQLVGNWVQPNPINSKEVQGFSLLENGTAKSINMATLLYEKWWLDNNELFLVTTSIGNHTKSTDTLPYKIIKLDSSNLSIQYKSDSDQMVEEYTKK
;
A
#
# COMPACT_ATOMS: atom_id res chain seq x y z
N MET A 1 66.63 20.90 15.63
CA MET A 1 65.71 20.97 16.80
C MET A 1 64.80 19.74 16.72
N LYS A 2 65.16 18.60 17.33
CA LYS A 2 64.69 18.04 18.64
C LYS A 2 63.14 18.03 18.73
N ARG A 3 62.39 16.93 18.95
CA ARG A 3 62.54 15.61 19.64
C ARG A 3 61.74 14.55 18.83
N ASN A 4 62.21 13.34 18.54
CA ASN A 4 62.61 12.19 19.38
C ASN A 4 61.45 11.50 20.13
N GLY A 5 61.09 10.31 19.67
CA GLY A 5 60.30 9.31 20.39
C GLY A 5 60.49 7.93 19.77
N LYS A 6 61.67 7.32 20.01
CA LYS A 6 61.93 5.90 19.74
C LYS A 6 61.54 5.11 21.00
N PHE A 7 60.77 4.04 20.86
CA PHE A 7 60.83 2.90 21.78
C PHE A 7 60.65 1.61 20.98
N LEU A 8 61.71 0.81 20.97
CA LEU A 8 61.73 -0.61 20.61
C LEU A 8 62.15 -1.35 21.88
N VAL A 9 61.33 -2.28 22.38
CA VAL A 9 61.77 -3.45 23.13
C VAL A 9 60.80 -4.60 22.83
N ALA A 10 61.35 -5.72 22.36
CA ALA A 10 60.72 -7.02 22.25
C ALA A 10 61.00 -7.86 23.51
N ILE A 11 60.13 -8.81 23.87
CA ILE A 11 60.48 -10.11 24.51
C ILE A 11 59.34 -11.10 24.25
N ALA A 12 59.76 -12.35 24.00
CA ALA A 12 59.00 -13.47 23.51
C ALA A 12 58.35 -14.33 24.62
N SER A 13 57.21 -14.94 24.23
CA SER A 13 56.70 -16.30 24.55
C SER A 13 56.61 -16.81 26.00
N LEU A 14 55.39 -17.14 26.42
CA LEU A 14 55.08 -18.46 27.00
C LEU A 14 53.64 -18.86 26.66
N ALA A 15 53.48 -19.99 25.96
CA ALA A 15 52.21 -20.55 25.55
C ALA A 15 51.58 -21.40 26.68
N LEU A 16 50.28 -21.23 26.89
CA LEU A 16 49.43 -22.19 27.60
C LEU A 16 48.15 -22.43 26.77
N ILE A 17 48.19 -23.55 26.04
CA ILE A 17 47.11 -24.41 25.54
C ILE A 17 45.75 -24.27 26.24
N THR A 18 44.67 -24.03 25.49
CA THR A 18 43.48 -24.91 25.46
C THR A 18 42.48 -24.57 24.34
N ALA A 19 42.17 -25.61 23.55
CA ALA A 19 40.94 -25.89 22.78
C ALA A 19 40.43 -24.92 21.68
N CYS A 20 40.56 -25.36 20.43
CA CYS A 20 39.84 -24.85 19.27
C CYS A 20 38.35 -25.22 19.34
N ASN A 21 37.46 -24.23 19.28
CA ASN A 21 36.08 -24.44 18.83
C ASN A 21 35.81 -23.49 17.65
N LYS A 22 36.05 -23.98 16.45
CA LYS A 22 35.53 -23.41 15.20
C LYS A 22 34.02 -23.66 15.21
N ALA A 23 33.22 -22.63 15.51
CA ALA A 23 31.77 -22.74 15.39
C ALA A 23 31.41 -22.65 13.90
N GLU A 24 31.38 -23.81 13.26
CA GLU A 24 30.81 -24.01 11.94
C GLU A 24 29.31 -23.75 11.94
N LYS A 25 28.83 -23.28 10.78
CA LYS A 25 27.42 -23.12 10.45
C LYS A 25 26.66 -24.40 10.82
N LYS A 26 25.76 -24.31 11.79
CA LYS A 26 24.74 -25.34 12.00
C LYS A 26 23.74 -25.27 10.84
N GLN A 27 23.84 -26.24 9.92
CA GLN A 27 22.65 -26.77 9.28
C GLN A 27 21.87 -27.55 10.33
N ILE A 28 20.62 -27.17 10.56
CA ILE A 28 19.62 -28.03 11.17
C ILE A 28 18.59 -28.29 10.06
N GLN A 29 18.59 -29.51 9.54
CA GLN A 29 17.40 -30.07 8.91
C GLN A 29 16.46 -30.45 10.04
N GLU A 30 15.41 -29.66 10.24
CA GLU A 30 14.21 -30.10 10.94
C GLU A 30 13.13 -30.25 9.87
N ASN A 31 13.02 -31.48 9.38
CA ASN A 31 11.86 -31.93 8.63
C ASN A 31 10.77 -32.23 9.65
N SER A 32 9.97 -31.23 9.97
CA SER A 32 8.68 -31.36 10.62
C SER A 32 7.64 -30.77 9.68
N ASN A 33 6.76 -31.64 9.19
CA ASN A 33 5.58 -31.27 8.40
C ASN A 33 4.58 -30.51 9.30
N GLU A 34 4.88 -29.25 9.59
CA GLU A 34 3.92 -28.30 10.09
C GLU A 34 3.72 -27.23 9.01
N PRO A 35 2.49 -27.02 8.51
CA PRO A 35 2.25 -25.99 7.52
C PRO A 35 2.59 -24.65 8.18
N LYS A 36 3.66 -24.00 7.71
CA LYS A 36 3.78 -22.54 7.80
C LYS A 36 2.51 -22.00 7.15
N LYS A 37 1.53 -21.65 7.97
CA LYS A 37 0.42 -20.80 7.57
C LYS A 37 1.05 -19.49 7.12
N ALA A 38 1.38 -19.40 5.83
CA ALA A 38 1.63 -18.15 5.17
C ALA A 38 0.41 -17.29 5.48
N VAL A 39 0.62 -16.21 6.21
CA VAL A 39 -0.37 -15.15 6.26
C VAL A 39 -0.38 -14.60 4.85
N GLU A 40 -1.35 -15.06 4.03
CA GLU A 40 -1.70 -14.39 2.78
C GLU A 40 -2.06 -12.95 3.15
N SER A 41 -1.13 -12.02 2.91
CA SER A 41 -1.51 -10.62 2.80
C SER A 41 -2.34 -10.52 1.52
N ASN A 42 -3.67 -10.40 1.64
CA ASN A 42 -4.52 -10.01 0.52
C ASN A 42 -4.07 -8.62 0.06
N GLN A 43 -3.17 -8.57 -0.92
CA GLN A 43 -2.71 -7.35 -1.56
C GLN A 43 -3.56 -7.13 -2.80
N PHE A 44 -4.12 -5.93 -2.95
CA PHE A 44 -4.83 -5.53 -4.17
C PHE A 44 -3.83 -5.10 -5.23
N SER A 45 -4.17 -5.31 -6.50
CA SER A 45 -3.37 -4.84 -7.63
C SER A 45 -4.05 -3.69 -8.35
N LYS A 46 -3.25 -2.85 -9.02
CA LYS A 46 -3.75 -1.74 -9.83
C LYS A 46 -4.68 -2.25 -10.94
N GLU A 47 -4.32 -3.36 -11.56
CA GLU A 47 -5.03 -3.99 -12.67
C GLU A 47 -6.45 -4.43 -12.27
N GLN A 48 -6.64 -4.89 -11.03
CA GLN A 48 -7.97 -5.26 -10.52
C GLN A 48 -8.90 -4.04 -10.41
N LEU A 49 -8.35 -2.87 -10.11
CA LEU A 49 -9.10 -1.62 -9.93
C LEU A 49 -9.38 -0.89 -11.25
N VAL A 50 -8.64 -1.16 -12.31
CA VAL A 50 -8.91 -0.56 -13.63
C VAL A 50 -10.32 -0.95 -14.10
N GLY A 51 -11.08 0.03 -14.59
CA GLY A 51 -12.45 -0.15 -15.08
C GLY A 51 -13.40 0.98 -14.68
N ASN A 52 -14.67 0.80 -15.06
CA ASN A 52 -15.76 1.69 -14.66
C ASN A 52 -16.44 1.12 -13.42
N TRP A 53 -16.46 1.88 -12.35
CA TRP A 53 -17.11 1.52 -11.10
C TRP A 53 -18.33 2.41 -10.90
N VAL A 54 -19.50 1.79 -10.81
CA VAL A 54 -20.78 2.50 -10.79
C VAL A 54 -21.70 2.04 -9.66
N GLN A 55 -22.52 2.96 -9.19
CA GLN A 55 -23.63 2.76 -8.25
C GLN A 55 -24.88 3.46 -8.78
N PRO A 56 -26.09 3.14 -8.29
CA PRO A 56 -27.29 3.89 -8.64
C PRO A 56 -27.12 5.38 -8.36
N ASN A 57 -27.62 6.22 -9.26
CA ASN A 57 -27.61 7.67 -9.02
C ASN A 57 -28.65 8.00 -7.92
N PRO A 58 -28.26 8.74 -6.86
CA PRO A 58 -29.13 9.02 -5.72
C PRO A 58 -30.29 9.99 -6.06
N ILE A 59 -30.18 10.74 -7.16
CA ILE A 59 -31.22 11.65 -7.65
C ILE A 59 -32.18 10.90 -8.59
N ASN A 60 -31.65 10.06 -9.47
CA ASN A 60 -32.44 9.26 -10.42
C ASN A 60 -31.95 7.81 -10.44
N SER A 61 -32.64 6.91 -9.74
CA SER A 61 -32.24 5.50 -9.62
C SER A 61 -32.28 4.69 -10.92
N LYS A 62 -32.84 5.25 -12.02
CA LYS A 62 -32.75 4.65 -13.36
C LYS A 62 -31.42 4.92 -14.05
N GLU A 63 -30.64 5.86 -13.52
CA GLU A 63 -29.30 6.19 -13.97
C GLU A 63 -28.26 5.66 -12.98
N VAL A 64 -27.00 5.61 -13.43
CA VAL A 64 -25.86 5.27 -12.58
C VAL A 64 -24.91 6.45 -12.49
N GLN A 65 -24.13 6.51 -11.42
CA GLN A 65 -23.01 7.42 -11.25
C GLN A 65 -21.77 6.66 -10.76
N GLY A 66 -20.61 7.28 -10.80
CA GLY A 66 -19.38 6.71 -10.25
C GLY A 66 -18.14 7.23 -10.95
N PHE A 67 -17.14 6.38 -11.16
CA PHE A 67 -15.87 6.81 -11.76
C PHE A 67 -15.22 5.71 -12.61
N SER A 68 -14.45 6.13 -13.60
CA SER A 68 -13.53 5.29 -14.37
C SER A 68 -12.13 5.43 -13.80
N LEU A 69 -11.45 4.31 -13.55
CA LEU A 69 -10.03 4.23 -13.21
C LEU A 69 -9.25 3.71 -14.42
N LEU A 70 -8.41 4.54 -15.02
CA LEU A 70 -7.63 4.20 -16.21
C LEU A 70 -6.23 3.71 -15.83
N GLU A 71 -5.64 2.83 -16.65
CA GLU A 71 -4.31 2.23 -16.42
C GLU A 71 -3.20 3.27 -16.18
N ASN A 72 -3.31 4.45 -16.81
CA ASN A 72 -2.34 5.52 -16.68
C ASN A 72 -2.47 6.35 -15.39
N GLY A 73 -3.39 6.00 -14.47
CA GLY A 73 -3.65 6.75 -13.24
C GLY A 73 -4.61 7.93 -13.41
N THR A 74 -5.20 8.14 -14.58
CA THR A 74 -6.30 9.08 -14.75
C THR A 74 -7.58 8.49 -14.18
N ALA A 75 -8.33 9.30 -13.42
CA ALA A 75 -9.70 9.00 -13.03
C ALA A 75 -10.66 9.92 -13.81
N LYS A 76 -11.92 9.48 -14.01
CA LYS A 76 -12.96 10.29 -14.66
C LYS A 76 -14.30 10.07 -13.98
N SER A 77 -15.07 11.12 -13.75
CA SER A 77 -16.45 10.98 -13.28
C SER A 77 -17.36 10.38 -14.33
N ILE A 78 -18.31 9.57 -13.88
CA ILE A 78 -19.40 9.02 -14.68
C ILE A 78 -20.69 9.69 -14.20
N ASN A 79 -21.37 10.41 -15.10
CA ASN A 79 -22.66 11.05 -14.86
C ASN A 79 -22.73 11.98 -13.63
N MET A 80 -21.64 12.70 -13.34
CA MET A 80 -21.60 13.72 -12.28
C MET A 80 -21.08 15.04 -12.83
N ALA A 81 -21.80 16.13 -12.57
CA ALA A 81 -21.43 17.47 -13.02
C ALA A 81 -20.61 18.26 -11.98
N THR A 82 -20.82 17.99 -10.69
CA THR A 82 -20.27 18.77 -9.57
C THR A 82 -19.08 18.11 -8.90
N LEU A 83 -18.95 16.78 -8.97
CA LEU A 83 -17.82 16.04 -8.41
C LEU A 83 -17.00 15.43 -9.55
N LEU A 84 -15.79 15.93 -9.76
CA LEU A 84 -14.86 15.45 -10.78
C LEU A 84 -13.79 14.56 -10.16
N TYR A 85 -13.71 13.30 -10.58
CA TYR A 85 -12.54 12.44 -10.33
C TYR A 85 -11.50 12.72 -11.41
N GLU A 86 -10.23 12.91 -11.02
CA GLU A 86 -9.18 13.35 -11.94
C GLU A 86 -7.99 12.39 -12.00
N LYS A 87 -7.55 11.88 -10.85
CA LYS A 87 -6.40 10.97 -10.72
C LYS A 87 -6.64 9.92 -9.67
N TRP A 88 -5.91 8.82 -9.79
CA TRP A 88 -5.92 7.76 -8.79
C TRP A 88 -4.57 7.04 -8.71
N TRP A 89 -4.32 6.45 -7.55
CA TRP A 89 -3.26 5.46 -7.35
C TRP A 89 -3.62 4.50 -6.23
N LEU A 90 -2.90 3.39 -6.17
CA LEU A 90 -2.97 2.40 -5.11
C LEU A 90 -1.64 2.44 -4.36
N ASP A 91 -1.69 2.63 -3.04
CA ASP A 91 -0.52 2.54 -2.16
C ASP A 91 -0.91 1.81 -0.88
N ASN A 92 -0.14 0.80 -0.48
CA ASN A 92 -0.38 0.02 0.74
C ASN A 92 -1.85 -0.46 0.93
N ASN A 93 -2.47 -0.99 -0.12
CA ASN A 93 -3.89 -1.40 -0.17
C ASN A 93 -4.92 -0.26 0.02
N GLU A 94 -4.50 0.99 -0.11
CA GLU A 94 -5.36 2.16 -0.05
C GLU A 94 -5.51 2.78 -1.43
N LEU A 95 -6.77 2.99 -1.82
CA LEU A 95 -7.10 3.71 -3.04
C LEU A 95 -7.12 5.19 -2.72
N PHE A 96 -6.31 5.96 -3.44
CA PHE A 96 -6.33 7.41 -3.36
C PHE A 96 -7.02 7.98 -4.59
N LEU A 97 -7.92 8.92 -4.38
CA LEU A 97 -8.68 9.59 -5.43
C LEU A 97 -8.49 11.10 -5.30
N VAL A 98 -8.04 11.73 -6.39
CA VAL A 98 -8.04 13.19 -6.50
C VAL A 98 -9.39 13.61 -7.03
N THR A 99 -10.08 14.44 -6.26
CA THR A 99 -11.42 14.93 -6.58
C THR A 99 -11.45 16.44 -6.60
N THR A 100 -12.20 17.00 -7.56
CA THR A 100 -12.51 18.43 -7.61
C THR A 100 -14.01 18.60 -7.43
N SER A 101 -14.42 19.24 -6.35
CA SER A 101 -15.80 19.68 -6.11
C SER A 101 -16.03 21.03 -6.76
N ILE A 102 -17.13 21.17 -7.50
CA ILE A 102 -17.55 22.37 -8.22
C ILE A 102 -18.97 22.71 -7.78
N GLY A 103 -19.14 23.90 -7.21
CA GLY A 103 -20.44 24.38 -6.75
C GLY A 103 -20.34 25.80 -6.23
N ASN A 104 -21.46 26.52 -6.20
CA ASN A 104 -21.54 27.89 -5.69
C ASN A 104 -20.46 28.84 -6.26
N HIS A 105 -20.17 28.71 -7.56
CA HIS A 105 -19.10 29.46 -8.26
C HIS A 105 -17.67 29.24 -7.74
N THR A 106 -17.47 28.21 -6.92
CA THR A 106 -16.17 27.82 -6.36
C THR A 106 -15.73 26.44 -6.85
N LYS A 107 -14.43 26.18 -6.72
CA LYS A 107 -13.82 24.88 -6.96
C LYS A 107 -12.86 24.55 -5.81
N SER A 108 -12.91 23.33 -5.31
CA SER A 108 -11.97 22.80 -4.32
C SER A 108 -11.46 21.44 -4.78
N THR A 109 -10.16 21.21 -4.66
CA THR A 109 -9.53 19.94 -5.03
C THR A 109 -8.92 19.29 -3.81
N ASP A 110 -9.27 18.04 -3.58
CA ASP A 110 -8.80 17.25 -2.45
C ASP A 110 -8.24 15.91 -2.91
N THR A 111 -7.42 15.29 -2.06
CA THR A 111 -6.98 13.91 -2.22
C THR A 111 -7.57 13.09 -1.10
N LEU A 112 -8.43 12.14 -1.46
CA LEU A 112 -9.20 11.33 -0.53
C LEU A 112 -8.60 9.93 -0.42
N PRO A 113 -8.11 9.52 0.77
CA PRO A 113 -7.67 8.16 1.02
C PRO A 113 -8.86 7.24 1.36
N TYR A 114 -8.93 6.10 0.67
CA TYR A 114 -9.92 5.07 0.91
C TYR A 114 -9.27 3.74 1.24
N LYS A 115 -9.76 3.09 2.30
CA LYS A 115 -9.49 1.69 2.55
C LYS A 115 -10.35 0.84 1.60
N ILE A 116 -9.73 -0.12 0.92
CA ILE A 116 -10.46 -1.11 0.13
C ILE A 116 -10.96 -2.20 1.08
N ILE A 117 -12.28 -2.35 1.20
CA ILE A 117 -12.94 -3.36 2.04
C ILE A 117 -13.16 -4.64 1.26
N LYS A 118 -13.57 -4.51 0.00
CA LYS A 118 -13.83 -5.64 -0.90
C LYS A 118 -13.41 -5.25 -2.31
N LEU A 119 -12.73 -6.17 -3.00
CA LEU A 119 -12.44 -6.06 -4.42
C LEU A 119 -12.49 -7.47 -5.04
N ASP A 120 -13.38 -7.65 -6.00
CA ASP A 120 -13.44 -8.81 -6.88
C ASP A 120 -13.63 -8.36 -8.34
N SER A 121 -13.89 -9.30 -9.25
CA SER A 121 -14.05 -8.97 -10.68
C SER A 121 -15.20 -7.99 -10.98
N SER A 122 -16.18 -7.90 -10.07
CA SER A 122 -17.44 -7.22 -10.31
C SER A 122 -17.82 -6.23 -9.21
N ASN A 123 -17.21 -6.30 -8.03
CA ASN A 123 -17.57 -5.48 -6.87
C ASN A 123 -16.35 -4.75 -6.30
N LEU A 124 -16.56 -3.50 -5.91
CA LEU A 124 -15.63 -2.68 -5.16
C LEU A 124 -16.37 -2.04 -3.98
N SER A 125 -15.89 -2.27 -2.77
CA SER A 125 -16.36 -1.57 -1.57
C SER A 125 -15.21 -0.77 -0.97
N ILE A 126 -15.38 0.53 -0.80
CA ILE A 126 -14.37 1.45 -0.29
C ILE A 126 -14.89 2.21 0.92
N GLN A 127 -14.01 2.48 1.88
CA GLN A 127 -14.34 3.22 3.09
C GLN A 127 -13.45 4.44 3.19
N TYR A 128 -14.06 5.63 3.31
CA TYR A 128 -13.30 6.86 3.50
C TYR A 128 -12.58 6.83 4.86
N LYS A 129 -11.30 7.19 4.89
CA LYS A 129 -10.51 7.25 6.13
C LYS A 129 -10.69 8.61 6.79
N SER A 130 -11.75 8.76 7.58
CA SER A 130 -12.02 9.92 8.44
C SER A 130 -12.34 9.50 9.87
N ASP A 131 -12.02 10.35 10.84
CA ASP A 131 -12.31 10.14 12.27
C ASP A 131 -13.82 10.21 12.59
N SER A 132 -14.63 10.76 11.67
CA SER A 132 -16.08 10.87 11.81
C SER A 132 -16.81 10.12 10.70
N ASP A 133 -17.68 9.20 11.14
CA ASP A 133 -18.61 8.35 10.39
C ASP A 133 -18.00 7.44 9.30
N GLN A 134 -18.15 6.13 9.52
CA GLN A 134 -17.56 5.07 8.71
C GLN A 134 -18.45 4.74 7.50
N MET A 135 -18.57 5.68 6.56
CA MET A 135 -19.34 5.42 5.33
C MET A 135 -18.57 4.49 4.41
N VAL A 136 -19.19 3.36 4.08
CA VAL A 136 -18.74 2.42 3.04
C VAL A 136 -19.55 2.70 1.78
N GLU A 137 -18.85 2.96 0.69
CA GLU A 137 -19.43 3.10 -0.64
C GLU A 137 -19.23 1.80 -1.42
N GLU A 138 -20.29 1.35 -2.10
CA GLU A 138 -20.29 0.10 -2.86
C GLU A 138 -20.55 0.36 -4.34
N TYR A 139 -19.72 -0.26 -5.18
CA TYR A 139 -19.72 -0.10 -6.62
C TYR A 139 -19.71 -1.45 -7.32
N THR A 140 -20.28 -1.47 -8.51
CA THR A 140 -20.22 -2.60 -9.44
C THR A 140 -19.43 -2.22 -10.69
N LYS A 141 -18.69 -3.18 -11.25
CA LYS A 141 -17.93 -2.97 -12.49
C LYS A 141 -18.87 -3.00 -13.70
N LYS A 142 -18.72 -2.04 -14.62
CA LYS A 142 -19.49 -1.93 -15.87
C LYS A 142 -18.62 -2.07 -17.12
#